data_AF-A0A955DEN9-F1
#
_entry.id   AF-A0A955DEN9-F1
#
_cell.length_a   1.000
_cell.length_b   1.000
_cell.length_c   1.000
_cell.angle_alpha   90.00
_cell.angle_beta   90.00
_cell.angle_gamma   90.00
#
_symmetry.space_group_name_H-M   'P 1'
#
loop_
_entity.id
_entity.type
_entity.pdbx_description
1 polymer ?
#
loop_
_entity_poly.entity_id
_entity_poly.type
_entity_poly.pdbx_seq_one_letter_code
_entity_poly.pdbx_strand_id
1 'polypeptide(L)'
;MARLHEYQGKALLRARGVETPEGAAVRTPDEAAAVATRLGGRVVVKVQAWTTSRKAQGGVRFADTPAEARAAAADMLGMTFGNFPVEEVLVERCLDIRHELFISLTIDDAAQAPLLLLDVRGGSGIEDRAATVARIPLDVESGVDPARLRAELATSSIDASSHEDLVRAVSTIVDLARDVEARSFEV
;
A
#
# COMPACT_ATOMS: atom_id res chain seq x y z
N MET A 1 -17.03 -11.00 0.54
CA MET A 1 -16.44 -9.73 1.00
C MET A 1 -15.89 -9.01 -0.23
N ALA A 2 -16.28 -7.76 -0.47
CA ALA A 2 -15.74 -6.98 -1.57
C ALA A 2 -14.24 -6.74 -1.33
N ARG A 3 -13.43 -6.83 -2.38
CA ARG A 3 -11.99 -6.54 -2.33
C ARG A 3 -11.70 -5.45 -3.34
N LEU A 4 -10.96 -4.44 -2.92
CA LEU A 4 -10.53 -3.37 -3.79
C LEU A 4 -9.21 -3.74 -4.46
N HIS A 5 -9.03 -3.31 -5.70
CA HIS A 5 -7.70 -3.25 -6.29
C HIS A 5 -6.88 -2.12 -5.64
N GLU A 6 -5.55 -2.20 -5.74
CA GLU A 6 -4.64 -1.23 -5.14
C GLU A 6 -4.94 0.21 -5.59
N TYR A 7 -5.24 0.41 -6.87
CA TYR A 7 -5.56 1.75 -7.40
C TYR A 7 -6.84 2.34 -6.80
N GLN A 8 -7.83 1.50 -6.46
CA GLN A 8 -9.10 1.92 -5.86
C GLN A 8 -8.90 2.29 -4.40
N GLY A 9 -8.15 1.49 -3.63
CA GLY A 9 -7.75 1.84 -2.27
C GLY A 9 -6.96 3.14 -2.22
N LYS A 10 -6.00 3.32 -3.14
CA LYS A 10 -5.25 4.58 -3.29
C LYS A 10 -6.16 5.77 -3.62
N ALA A 11 -7.22 5.60 -4.39
CA ALA A 11 -8.18 6.67 -4.65
C ALA A 11 -8.90 7.12 -3.37
N LEU A 12 -9.29 6.18 -2.50
CA LEU A 12 -9.88 6.51 -1.20
C LEU A 12 -8.90 7.24 -0.28
N LEU A 13 -7.64 6.78 -0.23
CA LEU A 13 -6.56 7.42 0.51
C LEU A 13 -6.33 8.87 0.05
N ARG A 14 -6.20 9.09 -1.27
CA ARG A 14 -6.04 10.43 -1.85
C ARG A 14 -7.22 11.34 -1.54
N ALA A 15 -8.45 10.82 -1.59
CA ALA A 15 -9.65 11.59 -1.26
C ALA A 15 -9.67 12.06 0.20
N ARG A 16 -8.89 11.42 1.09
CA ARG A 16 -8.68 11.83 2.49
C ARG A 16 -7.37 12.60 2.73
N GLY A 17 -6.67 13.01 1.67
CA GLY A 17 -5.43 13.77 1.79
C GLY A 17 -4.21 12.94 2.17
N VAL A 18 -4.30 11.60 2.14
CA VAL A 18 -3.14 10.73 2.29
C VAL A 18 -2.40 10.69 0.96
N GLU A 19 -1.14 11.12 0.98
CA GLU A 19 -0.29 11.10 -0.21
C GLU A 19 -0.04 9.66 -0.68
N THR A 20 -0.16 9.45 -1.99
CA THR A 20 0.19 8.18 -2.63
C THR A 20 0.90 8.48 -3.95
N PRO A 21 1.74 7.57 -4.46
CA PRO A 21 2.42 7.79 -5.74
C PRO A 21 1.44 8.16 -6.84
N GLU A 22 1.83 9.13 -7.66
CA GLU A 22 1.09 9.49 -8.86
C GLU A 22 1.15 8.33 -9.85
N GLY A 23 0.01 7.95 -10.40
CA GLY A 23 -0.10 6.81 -11.29
C GLY A 23 -1.51 6.62 -11.83
N ALA A 24 -1.68 5.61 -12.69
CA ALA A 24 -2.96 5.23 -13.25
C ALA A 24 -3.03 3.72 -13.48
N ALA A 25 -4.22 3.15 -13.30
CA ALA A 25 -4.53 1.82 -13.77
C ALA A 25 -4.79 1.88 -15.28
N VAL A 26 -4.22 0.94 -16.03
CA VAL A 26 -4.27 0.88 -17.49
C VAL A 26 -4.60 -0.53 -17.95
N ARG A 27 -5.24 -0.63 -19.11
CA ARG A 27 -5.70 -1.89 -19.74
C ARG A 27 -4.91 -2.22 -21.00
N THR A 28 -4.04 -1.33 -21.47
CA THR A 28 -3.23 -1.57 -22.67
C THR A 28 -1.74 -1.21 -22.46
N PRO A 29 -0.82 -1.86 -23.20
CA PRO A 29 0.59 -1.49 -23.18
C PRO A 29 0.85 -0.04 -23.64
N ASP A 30 0.06 0.47 -24.57
CA ASP A 30 0.16 1.85 -25.07
C ASP A 30 -0.18 2.87 -23.98
N GLU A 31 -1.25 2.62 -23.21
CA GLU A 31 -1.60 3.44 -22.05
C GLU A 31 -0.48 3.42 -20.99
N ALA A 32 0.16 2.27 -20.77
CA ALA A 32 1.28 2.17 -19.84
C ALA A 32 2.47 3.08 -20.24
N ALA A 33 2.85 3.08 -21.52
CA ALA A 33 3.86 3.99 -22.05
C ALA A 33 3.45 5.46 -21.95
N ALA A 34 2.18 5.77 -22.19
CA ALA A 34 1.66 7.13 -22.09
C ALA A 34 1.75 7.65 -20.64
N VAL A 35 1.38 6.82 -19.66
CA VAL A 35 1.51 7.16 -18.24
C VAL A 35 2.97 7.34 -17.85
N ALA A 36 3.87 6.44 -18.28
CA ALA A 36 5.30 6.56 -18.02
C ALA A 36 5.89 7.87 -18.56
N THR A 37 5.55 8.22 -19.81
CA THR A 37 5.95 9.49 -20.43
C THR A 37 5.49 10.69 -19.60
N ARG A 38 4.21 10.69 -19.20
CA ARG A 38 3.62 11.77 -18.39
C ARG A 38 4.28 11.92 -17.02
N LEU A 39 4.76 10.82 -16.43
CA LEU A 39 5.38 10.80 -15.11
C LEU A 39 6.90 11.09 -15.13
N GLY A 40 7.50 11.33 -16.29
CA GLY A 40 8.92 11.65 -16.43
C GLY A 40 9.83 10.46 -16.73
N GLY A 41 9.27 9.34 -17.21
CA GLY A 41 10.02 8.17 -17.69
C GLY A 41 10.05 7.02 -16.69
N ARG A 42 10.69 7.21 -15.53
CA ARG A 42 10.93 6.13 -14.57
C ARG A 42 9.70 5.81 -13.72
N VAL A 43 9.18 4.59 -13.87
CA VAL A 43 7.94 4.11 -13.24
C VAL A 43 8.06 2.69 -12.71
N VAL A 44 7.03 2.28 -11.96
CA VAL A 44 6.81 0.91 -11.53
C VAL A 44 5.50 0.42 -12.14
N VAL A 45 5.52 -0.75 -12.78
CA VAL A 45 4.35 -1.44 -13.34
C VAL A 45 3.97 -2.60 -12.42
N LYS A 46 2.74 -2.61 -11.91
CA LYS A 46 2.25 -3.56 -10.90
C LYS A 46 0.99 -4.27 -11.35
N VAL A 47 0.97 -5.60 -11.31
CA VAL A 47 -0.25 -6.39 -11.56
C VAL A 47 -1.34 -6.03 -10.56
N GLN A 48 -2.57 -5.84 -11.04
CA GLN A 48 -3.75 -5.70 -10.19
C GLN A 48 -4.38 -7.08 -9.96
N ALA A 49 -4.08 -7.69 -8.82
CA ALA A 49 -4.63 -8.99 -8.42
C ALA A 49 -4.81 -9.02 -6.89
N TRP A 50 -5.83 -9.72 -6.40
CA TRP A 50 -6.11 -9.85 -4.97
C TRP A 50 -5.25 -10.95 -4.31
N THR A 51 -3.94 -10.84 -4.48
CA THR A 51 -2.93 -11.72 -3.88
C THR A 51 -1.82 -10.90 -3.25
N THR A 52 -1.26 -11.43 -2.16
CA THR A 52 -0.06 -10.90 -1.51
C THR A 52 1.20 -11.33 -2.27
N SER A 53 2.38 -10.87 -1.83
CA SER A 53 3.69 -11.30 -2.34
C SER A 53 3.94 -11.07 -3.84
N ARG A 54 3.22 -10.11 -4.44
CA ARG A 54 3.35 -9.75 -5.87
C ARG A 54 4.80 -9.44 -6.27
N LYS A 55 5.54 -8.71 -5.43
CA LYS A 55 6.95 -8.37 -5.69
C LYS A 55 7.83 -9.62 -5.78
N ALA A 56 7.69 -10.55 -4.85
CA ALA A 56 8.46 -11.80 -4.82
C ALA A 56 8.11 -12.73 -6.01
N GLN A 57 6.88 -12.65 -6.53
CA GLN A 57 6.38 -13.44 -7.65
C GLN A 57 6.52 -12.73 -9.01
N GLY A 58 7.22 -11.59 -9.09
CA GLY A 58 7.47 -10.89 -10.36
C GLY A 58 6.29 -10.06 -10.89
N GLY A 59 5.26 -9.84 -10.08
CA GLY A 59 4.11 -8.97 -10.37
C GLY A 59 4.36 -7.48 -10.16
N VAL A 60 5.60 -7.08 -9.88
CA VAL A 60 6.05 -5.69 -9.76
C VAL A 60 7.33 -5.55 -10.58
N ARG A 61 7.35 -4.69 -11.59
CA ARG A 61 8.51 -4.44 -12.45
C ARG A 61 8.83 -2.96 -12.51
N PHE A 62 10.11 -2.63 -12.35
CA PHE A 62 10.63 -1.29 -12.59
C PHE A 62 10.86 -1.09 -14.08
N ALA A 63 10.55 0.10 -14.57
CA ALA A 63 10.79 0.50 -15.95
C ALA A 63 11.39 1.91 -15.94
N ASP A 64 12.59 2.05 -16.49
CA ASP A 64 13.31 3.33 -16.56
C ASP A 64 12.86 4.16 -17.77
N THR A 65 12.18 3.53 -18.74
CA THR A 65 11.68 4.19 -19.95
C THR A 65 10.22 3.85 -20.27
N PRO A 66 9.50 4.68 -21.04
CA PRO A 66 8.16 4.35 -21.54
C PRO A 66 8.09 3.06 -22.36
N ALA A 67 9.16 2.73 -23.09
CA ALA A 67 9.24 1.49 -23.86
C ALA A 67 9.32 0.26 -22.95
N GLU A 68 10.08 0.33 -21.86
CA GLU A 68 10.12 -0.72 -20.84
C GLU A 68 8.78 -0.85 -20.11
N ALA A 69 8.09 0.27 -19.83
CA ALA A 69 6.77 0.24 -19.22
C ALA A 69 5.74 -0.45 -20.12
N ARG A 70 5.78 -0.17 -21.44
CA ARG A 70 4.98 -0.89 -22.45
C ARG A 70 5.27 -2.38 -22.43
N ALA A 71 6.54 -2.77 -22.47
CA ALA A 71 6.94 -4.18 -22.50
C ALA A 71 6.49 -4.91 -21.24
N ALA A 72 6.69 -4.32 -20.06
CA ALA A 72 6.22 -4.87 -18.79
C ALA A 72 4.70 -5.05 -18.76
N ALA A 73 3.94 -4.06 -19.24
CA ALA A 73 2.47 -4.17 -19.31
C ALA A 73 2.02 -5.25 -20.32
N ALA A 74 2.69 -5.38 -21.48
CA ALA A 74 2.38 -6.40 -22.47
C ALA A 74 2.58 -7.82 -21.95
N ASP A 75 3.62 -8.04 -21.14
CA ASP A 75 3.87 -9.34 -20.51
C ASP A 75 2.88 -9.65 -19.38
N MET A 76 2.38 -8.63 -18.68
CA MET A 76 1.53 -8.79 -17.51
C MET A 76 0.04 -8.90 -17.87
N LEU A 77 -0.44 -8.12 -18.84
CA LEU A 77 -1.85 -8.05 -19.19
C LEU A 77 -2.30 -9.36 -19.85
N GLY A 78 -3.45 -9.88 -19.42
CA GLY A 78 -4.04 -11.12 -19.93
C GLY A 78 -3.45 -12.40 -19.35
N MET A 79 -2.39 -12.34 -18.56
CA MET A 79 -1.87 -13.50 -17.86
C MET A 79 -2.68 -13.81 -16.59
N THR A 80 -2.54 -15.03 -16.07
CA THR A 80 -3.05 -15.39 -14.74
C THR A 80 -1.97 -15.16 -13.70
N PHE A 81 -2.27 -14.39 -12.65
CA PHE A 81 -1.38 -14.17 -11.51
C PHE A 81 -2.03 -14.68 -10.22
N GLY A 82 -1.45 -15.72 -9.64
CA GLY A 82 -2.12 -16.51 -8.60
C GLY A 82 -3.38 -17.18 -9.16
N ASN A 83 -4.54 -16.81 -8.64
CA ASN A 83 -5.85 -17.32 -9.08
C ASN A 83 -6.66 -16.28 -9.88
N PHE A 84 -6.05 -15.17 -10.29
CA PHE A 84 -6.76 -14.03 -10.87
C PHE A 84 -6.22 -13.69 -12.27
N PRO A 85 -7.09 -13.43 -13.26
CA PRO A 85 -6.67 -12.84 -14.52
C PRO A 85 -6.22 -11.39 -14.28
N VAL A 86 -5.14 -10.98 -14.95
CA VAL A 86 -4.65 -9.61 -14.91
C VAL A 86 -5.29 -8.80 -16.03
N GLU A 87 -6.38 -8.12 -15.74
CA GLU A 87 -7.09 -7.25 -16.69
C GLU A 87 -6.54 -5.81 -16.69
N GLU A 88 -5.92 -5.40 -15.59
CA GLU A 88 -5.36 -4.07 -15.38
C GLU A 88 -3.97 -4.16 -14.74
N VAL A 89 -3.10 -3.23 -15.10
CA VAL A 89 -1.85 -2.97 -14.37
C VAL A 89 -1.85 -1.53 -13.86
N LEU A 90 -1.26 -1.31 -12.69
CA LEU A 90 -1.03 0.02 -12.13
C LEU A 90 0.36 0.48 -12.55
N VAL A 91 0.44 1.61 -13.25
CA VAL A 91 1.69 2.29 -13.58
C VAL A 91 1.82 3.52 -12.69
N GLU A 92 2.89 3.62 -11.92
CA GLU A 92 3.08 4.72 -10.97
C GLU A 92 4.53 5.21 -10.90
N ARG A 93 4.70 6.44 -10.42
CA ARG A 93 6.01 7.07 -10.24
C ARG A 93 6.88 6.19 -9.33
N CYS A 94 8.11 5.93 -9.77
CA CYS A 94 9.10 5.28 -8.92
C CYS A 94 9.56 6.26 -7.83
N LEU A 95 9.44 5.86 -6.56
CA LEU A 95 9.90 6.66 -5.42
C LEU A 95 11.33 6.26 -5.00
N ASP A 96 12.07 7.22 -4.47
CA ASP A 96 13.31 6.98 -3.73
C ASP A 96 12.96 6.78 -2.25
N ILE A 97 12.86 5.52 -1.82
CA ILE A 97 12.34 5.14 -0.51
C ILE A 97 13.51 5.05 0.47
N ARG A 98 13.49 5.91 1.51
CA ARG A 98 14.48 5.88 2.60
C ARG A 98 14.11 4.93 3.73
N HIS A 99 12.81 4.87 4.04
CA HIS A 99 12.24 4.04 5.10
C HIS A 99 10.95 3.41 4.62
N GLU A 100 10.69 2.20 5.07
CA GLU A 100 9.42 1.50 4.88
C GLU A 100 8.76 1.32 6.24
N LEU A 101 7.43 1.41 6.27
CA LEU A 101 6.61 1.03 7.41
C LEU A 101 5.57 0.05 6.91
N PHE A 102 5.15 -0.86 7.79
CA PHE A 102 4.01 -1.72 7.56
C PHE A 102 2.90 -1.29 8.51
N ILE A 103 1.71 -1.05 7.96
CA ILE A 103 0.50 -0.81 8.74
C ILE A 103 -0.61 -1.72 8.24
N SER A 104 -1.32 -2.34 9.17
CA SER A 104 -2.52 -3.10 8.85
C SER A 104 -3.56 -2.95 9.93
N LEU A 105 -4.81 -2.75 9.54
CA LEU A 105 -5.94 -2.89 10.45
C LEU A 105 -6.63 -4.21 10.16
N THR A 106 -7.02 -4.90 11.24
CA THR A 106 -7.89 -6.07 11.19
C THR A 106 -8.83 -6.07 12.38
N ILE A 107 -9.83 -6.95 12.38
CA ILE A 107 -10.69 -7.19 13.54
C ILE A 107 -10.11 -8.37 14.33
N ASP A 108 -9.81 -8.16 15.60
CA ASP A 108 -9.44 -9.21 16.54
C ASP A 108 -10.73 -9.80 17.12
N ASP A 109 -11.16 -10.94 16.60
CA ASP A 109 -12.42 -11.58 17.01
C ASP A 109 -12.39 -12.02 18.50
N ALA A 110 -11.21 -12.29 19.08
CA ALA A 110 -11.09 -12.67 20.48
C ALA A 110 -11.21 -11.47 21.42
N ALA A 111 -10.63 -10.33 21.03
CA ALA A 111 -10.78 -9.06 21.74
C ALA A 111 -12.10 -8.34 21.42
N GLN A 112 -12.82 -8.79 20.39
CA GLN A 112 -14.02 -8.15 19.84
C GLN A 112 -13.79 -6.66 19.48
N ALA A 113 -12.59 -6.34 19.02
CA ALA A 113 -12.16 -4.97 18.78
C ALA A 113 -11.27 -4.87 17.52
N PRO A 114 -11.24 -3.70 16.85
CA PRO A 114 -10.27 -3.45 15.80
C PRO A 114 -8.85 -3.38 16.38
N LEU A 115 -7.89 -3.85 15.59
CA LEU A 115 -6.48 -3.93 15.95
C LEU A 115 -5.64 -3.32 14.84
N LEU A 116 -4.76 -2.38 15.19
CA LEU A 116 -3.70 -1.90 14.32
C LEU A 116 -2.43 -2.73 14.56
N LEU A 117 -1.91 -3.27 13.48
CA LEU A 117 -0.58 -3.86 13.37
C LEU A 117 0.36 -2.81 12.80
N LEU A 118 1.49 -2.57 13.47
CA LEU A 118 2.50 -1.60 13.04
C LEU A 118 3.89 -2.24 13.12
N ASP A 119 4.65 -2.21 12.03
CA ASP A 119 6.07 -2.53 12.02
C ASP A 119 6.86 -1.41 11.34
N VAL A 120 7.66 -0.70 12.14
CA VAL A 120 8.46 0.45 11.71
C VAL A 120 9.64 0.09 10.80
N ARG A 121 9.89 -1.20 10.57
CA ARG A 121 10.85 -1.68 9.57
C ARG A 121 10.23 -1.85 8.19
N GLY A 122 8.91 -2.06 8.12
CA GLY A 122 8.17 -2.26 6.88
C GLY A 122 8.70 -3.37 5.96
N GLY A 123 8.43 -3.20 4.66
CA GLY A 123 8.97 -4.04 3.59
C GLY A 123 8.34 -5.42 3.47
N SER A 124 8.96 -6.28 2.66
CA SER A 124 8.54 -7.68 2.47
C SER A 124 8.96 -8.60 3.62
N GLY A 125 8.28 -9.74 3.77
CA GLY A 125 8.61 -10.74 4.80
C GLY A 125 8.11 -10.34 6.19
N ILE A 126 6.95 -9.69 6.26
CA ILE A 126 6.28 -9.36 7.53
C ILE A 126 5.86 -10.63 8.24
N GLU A 127 5.49 -11.65 7.47
CA GLU A 127 5.07 -12.96 7.95
C GLU A 127 6.14 -13.62 8.83
N ASP A 128 7.41 -13.50 8.46
CA ASP A 128 8.55 -14.05 9.22
C ASP A 128 8.80 -13.30 10.53
N ARG A 129 8.30 -12.06 10.65
CA ARG A 129 8.52 -11.16 11.78
C ARG A 129 7.27 -10.90 12.60
N ALA A 130 6.18 -11.61 12.33
CA ALA A 130 4.85 -11.37 12.91
C ALA A 130 4.86 -11.25 14.44
N ALA A 131 5.70 -12.03 15.13
CA ALA A 131 5.86 -12.00 16.58
C ALA A 131 6.42 -10.67 17.15
N THR A 132 7.03 -9.85 16.30
CA THR A 132 7.65 -8.56 16.65
C THR A 132 6.89 -7.35 16.13
N VAL A 133 5.76 -7.57 15.45
CA VAL A 133 4.87 -6.51 14.98
C VAL A 133 4.09 -5.96 16.17
N ALA A 134 4.10 -4.63 16.33
CA ALA A 134 3.37 -3.98 17.41
C ALA A 134 1.87 -4.19 17.20
N ARG A 135 1.18 -4.59 18.28
CA ARG A 135 -0.27 -4.81 18.31
C ARG A 135 -0.88 -3.68 19.14
N ILE A 136 -1.57 -2.76 18.47
CA ILE A 136 -2.17 -1.56 19.08
C ILE A 136 -3.69 -1.71 19.00
N PRO A 137 -4.36 -2.05 20.12
CA PRO A 137 -5.82 -2.07 20.16
C PRO A 137 -6.38 -0.69 19.78
N LEU A 138 -7.45 -0.69 19.00
CA LEU A 138 -8.16 0.52 18.61
C LEU A 138 -9.46 0.63 19.38
N ASP A 139 -9.77 1.85 19.82
CA ASP A 139 -11.09 2.14 20.34
C ASP A 139 -12.08 2.30 19.17
N VAL A 140 -13.27 1.74 19.30
CA VAL A 140 -14.28 1.76 18.22
C VAL A 140 -14.80 3.18 17.97
N GLU A 141 -14.86 4.01 19.02
CA GLU A 141 -15.40 5.38 18.98
C GLU A 141 -14.30 6.41 18.67
N SER A 142 -13.11 6.28 19.25
CA SER A 142 -12.03 7.26 19.10
C SER A 142 -10.91 6.87 18.15
N GLY A 143 -10.85 5.61 17.68
CA GLY A 143 -9.82 5.15 16.75
C GLY A 143 -8.46 4.90 17.43
N VAL A 144 -7.38 5.30 16.76
CA VAL A 144 -6.01 5.09 17.24
C VAL A 144 -5.57 6.20 18.20
N ASP A 145 -4.94 5.83 19.32
CA ASP A 145 -4.29 6.79 20.22
C ASP A 145 -3.00 7.35 19.58
N PRO A 146 -2.94 8.66 19.27
CA PRO A 146 -1.74 9.27 18.70
C PRO A 146 -0.52 9.18 19.62
N ALA A 147 -0.69 9.15 20.95
CA ALA A 147 0.42 8.97 21.88
C ALA A 147 1.07 7.60 21.73
N ARG A 148 0.25 6.55 21.50
CA ARG A 148 0.77 5.20 21.23
C ARG A 148 1.54 5.13 19.92
N LEU A 149 1.04 5.76 18.85
CA LEU A 149 1.76 5.84 17.58
C LEU A 149 3.13 6.51 17.73
N ARG A 150 3.20 7.63 18.45
CA ARG A 150 4.47 8.31 18.74
C ARG A 150 5.45 7.42 19.48
N ALA A 151 4.97 6.69 20.50
CA ALA A 151 5.82 5.80 21.28
C ALA A 151 6.42 4.69 20.40
N GLU A 152 5.65 4.11 19.48
CA GLU A 152 6.16 3.09 18.55
C GLU A 152 7.13 3.69 17.52
N LEU A 153 6.82 4.85 16.93
CA LEU A 153 7.70 5.53 15.98
C LEU A 153 9.04 5.94 16.62
N ALA A 154 9.05 6.29 17.92
CA ALA A 154 10.27 6.60 18.66
C ALA A 154 11.24 5.42 18.79
N THR A 155 10.79 4.19 18.55
CA THR A 155 11.66 2.99 18.53
C THR A 155 12.32 2.76 17.17
N SER A 156 11.90 3.49 16.13
CA SER A 156 12.36 3.33 14.76
C SER A 156 13.64 4.12 14.45
N SER A 157 14.25 3.81 13.31
CA SER A 157 15.32 4.63 12.73
C SER A 157 14.82 5.80 11.88
N ILE A 158 13.51 6.04 11.86
CA ILE A 158 12.90 7.12 11.07
C ILE A 158 13.15 8.46 11.76
N ASP A 159 13.54 9.46 10.98
CA ASP A 159 13.79 10.82 11.46
C ASP A 159 12.62 11.37 12.28
N ALA A 160 12.92 11.88 13.48
CA ALA A 160 11.91 12.44 14.40
C ALA A 160 11.10 13.59 13.78
N SER A 161 11.68 14.31 12.81
CA SER A 161 10.98 15.35 12.04
C SER A 161 9.79 14.81 11.22
N SER A 162 9.79 13.52 10.87
CA SER A 162 8.73 12.87 10.10
C SER A 162 7.65 12.24 10.98
N HIS A 163 7.87 12.14 12.31
CA HIS A 163 6.97 11.39 13.19
C HIS A 163 5.57 11.98 13.23
N GLU A 164 5.41 13.30 13.34
CA GLU A 164 4.08 13.92 13.36
C GLU A 164 3.33 13.74 12.04
N ASP A 165 4.04 13.72 10.92
CA ASP A 165 3.42 13.50 9.60
C ASP A 165 2.95 12.04 9.47
N LEU A 166 3.75 11.09 9.96
CA LEU A 166 3.38 9.67 10.03
C LEU A 166 2.21 9.43 10.99
N VAL A 167 2.19 10.06 12.17
CA VAL A 167 1.06 9.97 13.10
C VAL A 167 -0.22 10.47 12.44
N ARG A 168 -0.17 11.62 11.75
CA ARG A 168 -1.34 12.16 11.03
C ARG A 168 -1.77 11.23 9.90
N ALA A 169 -0.83 10.70 9.10
CA ALA A 169 -1.14 9.79 8.01
C ALA A 169 -1.79 8.49 8.53
N VAL A 170 -1.18 7.82 9.50
CA VAL A 170 -1.71 6.57 10.07
C VAL A 170 -3.07 6.79 10.72
N SER A 171 -3.25 7.89 11.46
CA SER A 171 -4.56 8.22 12.05
C SER A 171 -5.63 8.42 10.97
N THR A 172 -5.30 9.16 9.90
CA THR A 172 -6.20 9.39 8.76
C THR A 172 -6.58 8.09 8.05
N ILE A 173 -5.64 7.16 7.92
CA ILE A 173 -5.89 5.84 7.31
C ILE A 173 -6.81 5.00 8.19
N VAL A 174 -6.59 4.99 9.52
CA VAL A 174 -7.46 4.30 10.48
C VAL A 174 -8.87 4.88 10.46
N ASP A 175 -9.01 6.20 10.43
CA ASP A 175 -10.33 6.86 10.36
C ASP A 175 -11.03 6.59 9.02
N LEU A 176 -10.29 6.61 7.90
CA LEU A 176 -10.84 6.21 6.61
C LEU A 176 -11.37 4.77 6.66
N ALA A 177 -10.60 3.84 7.25
CA ALA A 177 -10.99 2.44 7.38
C ALA A 177 -12.29 2.28 8.17
N ARG A 178 -12.47 3.07 9.23
CA ARG A 178 -13.71 3.11 10.02
C ARG A 178 -14.88 3.66 9.20
N ASP A 179 -14.67 4.78 8.50
CA ASP A 179 -15.71 5.46 7.72
C ASP A 179 -16.24 4.64 6.54
N VAL A 180 -15.39 3.78 5.96
CA VAL A 180 -15.78 2.87 4.86
C VAL A 180 -16.09 1.46 5.34
N GLU A 181 -16.20 1.26 6.66
CA GLU A 181 -16.50 -0.03 7.31
C GLU A 181 -15.54 -1.16 6.85
N ALA A 182 -14.28 -0.82 6.63
CA ALA A 182 -13.28 -1.77 6.21
C ALA A 182 -13.05 -2.80 7.32
N ARG A 183 -13.25 -4.08 7.01
CA ARG A 183 -12.88 -5.18 7.92
C ARG A 183 -11.36 -5.33 8.03
N SER A 184 -10.62 -4.97 6.97
CA SER A 184 -9.17 -4.91 7.00
C SER A 184 -8.61 -3.94 5.97
N PHE A 185 -7.40 -3.44 6.24
CA PHE A 185 -6.52 -2.82 5.25
C PHE A 185 -5.06 -3.20 5.53
N GLU A 186 -4.20 -3.00 4.53
CA GLU A 186 -2.76 -3.19 4.62
C GLU A 186 -2.05 -2.20 3.70
N VAL A 187 -0.99 -1.55 4.20
CA VAL A 187 -0.11 -0.63 3.45
C VAL A 187 1.34 -0.90 3.82
#